data_AF-K1KK99-F1
#
_entry.id   AF-K1KK99-F1
#
_cell.length_a   1.000
_cell.length_b   1.000
_cell.length_c   1.000
_cell.angle_alpha   90.00
_cell.angle_beta   90.00
_cell.angle_gamma   90.00
#
_symmetry.space_group_name_H-M   'P 1'
#
loop_
_entity.id
_entity.type
_entity.pdbx_description
1 polymer ?
#
loop_
_entity_poly.entity_id
_entity_poly.type
_entity_poly.pdbx_seq_one_letter_code
_entity_poly.pdbx_strand_id
1 'polypeptide(L)'
;MRFGKTAAALASLLAAGTCAAAGVKVYGAIDTGLTYKHVAESGGNSLEMTSGNFDGSRLGLKCSEDLGNGLSVGFILENGSSSDSGALGKDSSIFNRESQIYLKTRFGTSRLA
;
A
#
# COMPACT_ATOMS: atom_id res chain seq x y z
N MET A 1 31.32 5.82 12.01
CA MET A 1 30.33 5.50 10.94
C MET A 1 28.92 6.01 11.27
N ARG A 2 28.72 7.30 11.62
CA ARG A 2 27.39 7.86 11.95
C ARG A 2 26.86 8.90 10.95
N PHE A 3 27.70 9.39 10.03
CA PHE A 3 27.32 10.39 9.02
C PHE A 3 26.59 9.82 7.79
N GLY A 4 26.81 8.55 7.45
CA GLY A 4 26.14 7.94 6.29
C GLY A 4 24.63 7.75 6.49
N LYS A 5 24.20 7.45 7.73
CA LYS A 5 22.78 7.27 8.07
C LYS A 5 22.01 8.59 8.08
N THR A 6 22.62 9.66 8.56
CA THR A 6 22.02 11.01 8.54
C THR A 6 21.99 11.61 7.14
N ALA A 7 23.02 11.40 6.32
CA ALA A 7 23.01 11.84 4.92
C ALA A 7 21.96 11.12 4.06
N ALA A 8 21.79 9.80 4.26
CA ALA A 8 20.73 9.03 3.59
C ALA A 8 19.33 9.49 4.02
N ALA A 9 19.12 9.78 5.30
CA ALA A 9 17.86 10.32 5.81
C ALA A 9 17.55 11.71 5.24
N LEU A 10 18.56 12.59 5.11
CA LEU A 10 18.41 13.92 4.51
C LEU A 10 18.08 13.83 3.01
N ALA A 11 18.75 12.92 2.29
CA ALA A 11 18.48 12.67 0.88
C ALA A 11 17.06 12.10 0.66
N SER A 12 16.58 11.22 1.55
CA SER A 12 15.19 10.73 1.48
C SER A 12 14.15 11.80 1.81
N LEU A 13 14.44 12.76 2.71
CA LEU A 13 13.54 13.87 2.99
C LEU A 13 13.44 14.84 1.80
N LEU A 14 14.56 15.15 1.15
CA LEU A 14 14.57 16.00 -0.04
C LEU A 14 13.84 15.33 -1.20
N ALA A 15 14.02 14.02 -1.36
CA ALA A 15 13.37 13.20 -2.39
C ALA A 15 11.87 12.93 -2.12
N ALA A 16 11.41 13.06 -0.87
CA ALA A 16 9.98 13.02 -0.57
C ALA A 16 9.25 14.28 -1.09
N GLY A 17 9.97 15.40 -1.24
CA GLY A 17 9.45 16.65 -1.79
C GLY A 17 9.48 16.73 -3.33
N THR A 18 10.06 15.75 -4.01
CA THR A 18 10.22 15.81 -5.47
C THR A 18 9.00 15.27 -6.21
N CYS A 19 8.21 14.38 -5.59
CA CYS A 19 6.96 13.91 -6.21
C CYS A 19 5.93 15.06 -6.25
N ALA A 20 5.91 15.79 -7.37
CA ALA A 20 4.90 16.78 -7.65
C ALA A 20 3.50 16.14 -7.61
N ALA A 21 2.49 16.89 -7.19
CA ALA A 21 1.11 16.38 -7.06
C ALA A 21 0.59 15.71 -8.35
N ALA A 22 1.03 16.16 -9.53
CA ALA A 22 0.66 15.58 -10.82
C ALA A 22 1.28 14.18 -11.09
N GLY A 23 2.35 13.80 -10.38
CA GLY A 23 3.00 12.50 -10.52
C GLY A 23 2.42 11.40 -9.63
N VAL A 24 1.59 11.77 -8.65
CA VAL A 24 0.95 10.82 -7.73
C VAL A 24 -0.15 10.05 -8.46
N LYS A 25 -0.07 8.72 -8.40
CA LYS A 25 -1.06 7.82 -8.96
C LYS A 25 -1.91 7.23 -7.86
N VAL A 26 -3.22 7.36 -8.01
CA VAL A 26 -4.21 6.59 -7.23
C VAL A 26 -4.37 5.23 -7.91
N TYR A 27 -4.34 4.16 -7.14
CA TYR A 27 -4.58 2.81 -7.62
C TYR A 27 -5.33 2.00 -6.56
N GLY A 28 -5.93 0.88 -6.96
CA GLY A 28 -6.65 0.03 -6.02
C GLY A 28 -7.32 -1.14 -6.69
N ALA A 29 -7.96 -1.97 -5.89
CA ALA A 29 -8.80 -3.07 -6.31
C ALA A 29 -10.01 -3.14 -5.37
N ILE A 30 -11.18 -3.43 -5.93
CA ILE A 30 -12.39 -3.71 -5.17
C ILE A 30 -12.82 -5.12 -5.51
N ASP A 31 -12.81 -5.99 -4.51
CA ASP A 31 -13.27 -7.37 -4.57
C ASP A 31 -14.48 -7.49 -3.65
N THR A 32 -15.65 -7.69 -4.25
CA THR A 32 -16.92 -7.88 -3.54
C THR A 32 -17.60 -9.11 -4.12
N GLY A 33 -18.08 -10.00 -3.26
CA GLY A 33 -18.78 -11.21 -3.65
C GLY A 33 -20.01 -11.48 -2.79
N LEU A 34 -20.87 -12.36 -3.29
CA LEU A 34 -21.93 -12.98 -2.52
C LEU A 34 -21.49 -14.40 -2.16
N THR A 35 -21.39 -14.69 -0.87
CA THR A 35 -20.88 -15.95 -0.34
C THR A 35 -21.99 -16.72 0.36
N TYR A 36 -22.24 -17.93 -0.11
CA TYR A 36 -23.07 -18.90 0.60
C TYR A 36 -22.17 -19.85 1.39
N LYS A 37 -22.46 -20.04 2.68
CA LYS A 37 -21.73 -20.94 3.57
C LYS A 37 -22.68 -21.92 4.24
N HIS A 38 -22.33 -23.20 4.17
CA HIS A 38 -22.99 -24.27 4.94
C HIS A 38 -22.01 -24.81 5.99
N VAL A 39 -22.44 -24.89 7.25
CA VAL A 39 -21.63 -25.40 8.37
C VAL A 39 -22.23 -26.70 8.89
N ALA A 40 -21.65 -27.83 8.47
CA ALA A 40 -22.20 -29.17 8.72
C ALA A 40 -22.44 -29.48 10.21
N GLU A 41 -21.53 -29.08 11.10
CA GLU A 41 -21.63 -29.38 12.54
C GLU A 41 -22.80 -28.69 13.24
N SER A 42 -23.20 -27.50 12.76
CA SER A 42 -24.34 -26.75 13.31
C SER A 42 -25.62 -26.88 12.49
N GLY A 43 -25.53 -27.48 11.29
CA GLY A 43 -26.61 -27.46 10.29
C GLY A 43 -26.95 -26.06 9.76
N GLY A 44 -26.18 -25.03 10.13
CA GLY A 44 -26.45 -23.64 9.80
C GLY A 44 -26.07 -23.28 8.36
N ASN A 45 -26.88 -22.42 7.74
CA ASN A 45 -26.62 -21.81 6.44
C ASN A 45 -26.51 -20.29 6.61
N SER A 46 -25.59 -19.66 5.88
CA SER A 46 -25.55 -18.21 5.74
C SER A 46 -25.35 -17.77 4.30
N LEU A 47 -25.90 -16.60 3.97
CA LEU A 47 -25.71 -15.92 2.70
C LEU A 47 -25.31 -14.48 3.02
N GLU A 48 -24.08 -14.12 2.68
CA GLU A 48 -23.47 -12.87 3.12
C GLU A 48 -22.80 -12.18 1.93
N MET A 49 -22.84 -10.85 1.92
CA MET A 49 -21.93 -10.08 1.08
C MET A 49 -20.56 -10.07 1.75
N THR A 50 -19.51 -10.42 1.00
CA THR A 50 -18.16 -10.53 1.53
C THR A 50 -17.17 -9.75 0.69
N SER A 51 -16.12 -9.27 1.33
CA SER A 51 -15.01 -8.55 0.70
C SER A 51 -13.76 -9.41 0.63
N GLY A 52 -13.04 -9.31 -0.49
CA GLY A 52 -11.70 -9.88 -0.62
C GLY A 52 -11.65 -11.39 -0.72
N ASN A 53 -12.61 -11.98 -1.45
CA ASN A 53 -12.70 -13.43 -1.64
C ASN A 53 -11.56 -13.99 -2.50
N PHE A 54 -11.06 -13.19 -3.45
CA PHE A 54 -9.97 -13.54 -4.36
C PHE A 54 -8.71 -12.70 -4.11
N ASP A 55 -8.87 -11.39 -3.92
CA ASP A 55 -7.79 -10.47 -3.60
C ASP A 55 -8.26 -9.39 -2.61
N GLY A 56 -7.38 -8.96 -1.70
CA GLY A 56 -7.74 -7.99 -0.68
C GLY A 56 -8.10 -6.62 -1.27
N SER A 57 -9.34 -6.19 -1.04
CA SER A 57 -9.82 -4.84 -1.37
C SER A 57 -8.93 -3.75 -0.77
N ARG A 58 -8.61 -2.73 -1.58
CA ARG A 58 -7.55 -1.76 -1.26
C ARG A 58 -7.62 -0.49 -2.08
N LEU A 59 -7.14 0.59 -1.48
CA LEU A 59 -6.86 1.87 -2.12
C LEU A 59 -5.45 2.31 -1.76
N GLY A 60 -4.70 2.78 -2.76
CA GLY A 60 -3.32 3.20 -2.58
C GLY A 60 -2.95 4.43 -3.40
N LEU A 61 -1.93 5.10 -2.91
CA LEU A 61 -1.22 6.20 -3.54
C LEU A 61 0.21 5.74 -3.80
N LYS A 62 0.71 5.97 -5.00
CA LYS A 62 2.11 5.73 -5.31
C LYS A 62 2.69 6.81 -6.18
N CYS A 63 3.98 7.02 -6.04
CA CYS A 63 4.75 7.86 -6.92
C CYS A 63 6.12 7.24 -7.17
N SER A 64 6.67 7.50 -8.35
CA SER A 64 8.06 7.21 -8.66
C SER A 64 8.58 8.34 -9.52
N GLU A 65 9.73 8.86 -9.14
CA GLU A 65 10.41 9.93 -9.85
C GLU A 65 11.81 9.51 -10.22
N ASP A 66 12.16 9.76 -11.47
CA ASP A 66 13.49 9.55 -12.00
C ASP A 66 14.36 10.76 -11.67
N LEU A 67 15.44 10.52 -10.92
CA LEU A 67 16.44 11.53 -10.56
C LEU A 67 17.64 11.51 -11.54
N GLY A 68 17.56 10.70 -12.59
CA GLY A 68 18.60 10.52 -13.59
C GLY A 68 19.68 9.50 -13.17
N ASN A 69 20.56 9.15 -14.12
CA ASN A 69 21.70 8.24 -13.90
C ASN A 69 21.32 6.87 -13.30
N GLY A 70 20.10 6.40 -13.54
CA GLY A 70 19.58 5.14 -12.99
C GLY A 70 19.23 5.21 -11.50
N LEU A 71 19.06 6.41 -10.95
CA LEU A 71 18.55 6.67 -9.60
C LEU A 71 17.08 7.10 -9.68
N SER A 72 16.22 6.47 -8.90
CA SER A 72 14.83 6.87 -8.76
C SER A 72 14.41 6.83 -7.30
N VAL A 73 13.51 7.72 -6.91
CA VAL A 73 12.88 7.74 -5.59
C VAL A 73 11.39 7.48 -5.75
N GLY A 74 10.72 7.00 -4.70
CA GLY A 74 9.28 6.92 -4.70
C GLY A 74 8.71 6.54 -3.35
N PHE A 75 7.38 6.47 -3.30
CA PHE A 75 6.64 6.00 -2.14
C PHE A 75 5.48 5.11 -2.56
N ILE A 76 5.02 4.29 -1.63
CA ILE A 76 3.78 3.52 -1.72
C ILE A 76 3.07 3.66 -0.37
N LEU A 77 1.83 4.13 -0.41
CA LEU A 77 0.90 4.16 0.72
C LEU A 77 -0.35 3.38 0.30
N GLU A 78 -0.66 2.28 0.96
CA GLU A 78 -1.75 1.37 0.57
C GLU A 78 -2.56 0.95 1.79
N ASN A 79 -3.85 1.25 1.74
CA ASN A 79 -4.79 0.94 2.78
C ASN A 79 -5.68 -0.23 2.36
N GLY A 80 -5.78 -1.25 3.21
CA GLY A 80 -6.82 -2.27 3.09
C GLY A 80 -8.16 -1.75 3.60
N SER A 81 -9.24 -2.12 2.93
CA SER A 81 -10.61 -1.81 3.35
C SER A 81 -11.57 -2.92 2.96
N SER A 82 -12.62 -3.12 3.74
CA SER A 82 -13.76 -3.95 3.35
C SER A 82 -14.55 -3.22 2.26
N SER A 83 -14.82 -3.90 1.15
CA SER A 83 -15.63 -3.37 0.05
C SER A 83 -17.13 -3.32 0.38
N ASP A 84 -17.59 -4.18 1.29
CA ASP A 84 -18.98 -4.33 1.67
C ASP A 84 -19.44 -3.31 2.73
N SER A 85 -18.55 -2.93 3.66
CA SER A 85 -18.86 -2.00 4.76
C SER A 85 -18.08 -0.69 4.69
N GLY A 86 -17.04 -0.61 3.85
CA GLY A 86 -16.09 0.51 3.84
C GLY A 86 -15.16 0.55 5.06
N ALA A 87 -15.27 -0.42 5.99
CA ALA A 87 -14.42 -0.47 7.18
C ALA A 87 -12.94 -0.59 6.81
N LEU A 88 -12.07 0.00 7.62
CA LEU A 88 -10.63 -0.15 7.47
C LEU A 88 -10.23 -1.61 7.71
N GLY A 89 -9.25 -2.11 6.97
CA GLY A 89 -8.71 -3.46 7.16
C GLY A 89 -7.99 -3.64 8.50
N LYS A 90 -7.66 -2.55 9.19
CA LYS A 90 -7.13 -2.54 10.56
C LYS A 90 -7.72 -1.37 11.33
N ASP A 91 -8.27 -1.64 12.51
CA ASP A 91 -8.91 -0.62 13.34
C ASP A 91 -7.95 0.53 13.66
N SER A 92 -8.45 1.76 13.47
CA SER A 92 -7.74 3.01 13.77
C SER A 92 -6.39 3.19 13.06
N SER A 93 -6.09 2.46 11.99
CA SER A 93 -4.83 2.54 11.26
C SER A 93 -5.03 2.58 9.74
N ILE A 94 -4.58 3.67 9.13
CA ILE A 94 -4.52 3.84 7.67
C ILE A 94 -3.17 3.39 7.12
N PHE A 95 -3.14 3.05 5.82
CA PHE A 95 -1.95 2.57 5.11
C PHE A 95 -1.35 1.29 5.72
N ASN A 96 -2.24 0.40 6.19
CA ASN A 96 -1.87 -0.82 6.89
C ASN A 96 -1.31 -1.94 5.97
N ARG A 97 -1.46 -1.84 4.64
CA ARG A 97 -0.93 -2.85 3.70
C ARG A 97 0.47 -2.49 3.21
N GLU A 98 0.70 -1.24 2.87
CA GLU A 98 2.02 -0.72 2.52
C GLU A 98 2.15 0.73 3.03
N SER A 99 3.28 1.03 3.66
CA SER A 99 3.66 2.39 4.03
C SER A 99 5.16 2.48 3.92
N GLN A 100 5.66 2.97 2.79
CA GLN A 100 7.10 3.00 2.55
C GLN A 100 7.56 4.09 1.60
N ILE A 101 8.78 4.55 1.80
CA ILE A 101 9.58 5.34 0.86
C ILE A 101 10.72 4.44 0.37
N TYR A 102 11.09 4.55 -0.90
CA TYR A 102 12.15 3.74 -1.48
C TYR A 102 13.09 4.54 -2.38
N LEU A 103 14.35 4.08 -2.41
CA LEU A 103 15.37 4.52 -3.34
C LEU A 103 15.76 3.35 -4.23
N LYS A 104 15.56 3.50 -5.54
CA LYS A 104 15.93 2.53 -6.56
C LYS A 104 17.19 2.99 -7.27
N THR A 105 18.15 2.08 -7.39
CA THR A 105 19.42 2.28 -8.11
C THR A 105 19.65 1.12 -9.07
N ARG A 106 20.69 1.19 -9.91
CA ARG A 106 21.16 0.06 -10.72
C ARG A 106 21.56 -1.19 -9.89
N PHE A 107 21.83 -1.01 -8.60
CA PHE A 107 22.27 -2.08 -7.71
C PHE A 107 21.13 -2.71 -6.91
N GLY A 108 19.91 -2.18 -7.00
CA GLY A 108 18.76 -2.67 -6.25
C GLY A 108 17.91 -1.55 -5.65
N THR A 109 16.97 -1.92 -4.79
CA THR A 109 16.03 -1.00 -4.13
C THR A 109 16.18 -1.06 -2.62
N SER A 110 16.44 0.08 -1.99
CA SER A 110 16.38 0.25 -0.54
C SER A 110 15.03 0.84 -0.14
N ARG A 111 14.47 0.41 0.99
CA ARG A 111 13.13 0.77 1.48
C ARG A 111 13.20 1.19 2.93
N LEU A 112 12.39 2.18 3.29
CA LEU A 112 12.11 2.61 4.66
C LEU A 112 10.59 2.54 4.84
N ALA A 113 10.15 1.80 5.86
CA ALA A 113 8.74 1.65 6.23
C ALA A 113 8.47 2.34 7.58
#